data_AF-A0A6A3BFV6-F1
#
_entry.id   AF-A0A6A3BFV6-F1
#
_cell.length_a   1.000
_cell.length_b   1.000
_cell.length_c   1.000
_cell.angle_alpha   90.00
_cell.angle_beta   90.00
_cell.angle_gamma   90.00
#
_symmetry.space_group_name_H-M   'P 1'
#
loop_
_entity.id
_entity.type
_entity.pdbx_description
1 polymer ?
#
loop_
_entity_poly.entity_id
_entity_poly.type
_entity_poly.pdbx_seq_one_letter_code
_entity_poly.pdbx_strand_id
1 'polypeptide(L)'
;MLPIFEDARMKKWDDPGKFRQLGEILFINDCSGYQRLFSMAEDCMEVVCESKEIGSTKFFRLDDTKVLAWLLYKVSKLKQTLSALDQNYAAREEKDTLVDAVSILGEYLKDDPWLKLLCNHFKLDSLEAKTKASDFEICPTDIGHSVGSSNFSQGKNTSEKKAERNVKQAKKAMVETESRNIKEMFTRASRRRN
;
A
#
# COMPACT_ATOMS: atom_id res chain seq x y z
N MET A 1 12.38 -9.14 -7.78
CA MET A 1 13.66 -9.55 -8.39
C MET A 1 14.86 -8.78 -7.84
N LEU A 2 14.75 -7.46 -7.62
CA LEU A 2 15.87 -6.63 -7.16
C LEU A 2 16.67 -7.22 -5.97
N PRO A 3 16.06 -7.78 -4.91
CA PRO A 3 16.82 -8.42 -3.83
C PRO A 3 17.74 -9.55 -4.30
N ILE A 4 17.27 -10.39 -5.22
CA ILE A 4 18.04 -11.51 -5.79
C ILE A 4 19.23 -10.99 -6.58
N PHE A 5 19.02 -9.93 -7.37
CA PHE A 5 20.08 -9.36 -8.19
C PHE A 5 21.15 -8.66 -7.36
N GLU A 6 20.75 -7.98 -6.29
CA GLU A 6 21.67 -7.35 -5.34
C GLU A 6 22.49 -8.40 -4.59
N ASP A 7 21.86 -9.46 -4.09
CA ASP A 7 22.56 -10.51 -3.37
C ASP A 7 23.54 -11.27 -4.29
N ALA A 8 23.18 -11.46 -5.57
CA ALA A 8 24.05 -12.07 -6.56
C ALA A 8 25.19 -11.16 -7.06
N ARG A 9 25.07 -9.83 -6.88
CA ARG A 9 26.04 -8.83 -7.37
C ARG A 9 27.45 -9.06 -6.84
N MET A 10 27.59 -9.68 -5.66
CA MET A 10 28.89 -9.88 -4.99
C MET A 10 29.71 -8.59 -4.82
N LYS A 11 29.04 -7.46 -4.59
CA LYS A 11 29.68 -6.15 -4.39
C LYS A 11 30.65 -6.20 -3.20
N LYS A 12 31.85 -5.64 -3.33
CA LYS A 12 32.80 -5.45 -2.23
C LYS A 12 33.36 -4.03 -2.24
N TRP A 13 33.18 -3.29 -1.15
CA TRP A 13 33.61 -1.89 -1.05
C TRP A 13 33.09 -1.06 -2.24
N ASP A 14 33.99 -0.41 -2.97
CA ASP A 14 33.68 0.43 -4.15
C ASP A 14 33.64 -0.37 -5.47
N ASP A 15 33.84 -1.68 -5.46
CA ASP A 15 33.73 -2.50 -6.67
C ASP A 15 32.26 -2.60 -7.13
N PRO A 16 31.94 -2.41 -8.42
CA PRO A 16 30.58 -2.50 -8.94
C PRO A 16 29.97 -3.92 -8.88
N GLY A 17 30.76 -4.94 -8.54
CA GLY A 17 30.35 -6.34 -8.47
C GLY A 17 30.71 -7.13 -9.72
N LYS A 18 30.31 -8.40 -9.73
CA LYS A 18 30.67 -9.37 -10.77
C LYS A 18 29.56 -9.58 -11.80
N PHE A 19 29.98 -9.81 -13.04
CA PHE A 19 29.13 -10.37 -14.08
C PHE A 19 28.87 -11.85 -13.81
N ARG A 20 27.61 -12.27 -13.86
CA ARG A 20 27.17 -13.64 -13.60
C ARG A 20 26.11 -14.08 -14.59
N GLN A 21 25.98 -15.39 -14.79
CA GLN A 21 24.96 -15.93 -15.67
C GLN A 21 23.59 -15.91 -14.99
N LEU A 22 22.52 -15.84 -15.78
CA LEU A 22 21.15 -15.85 -15.26
C LEU A 22 20.87 -17.09 -14.38
N GLY A 23 21.35 -18.26 -14.81
CA GLY A 23 21.24 -19.50 -14.05
C GLY A 23 21.90 -19.42 -12.67
N GLU A 24 23.08 -18.81 -12.58
CA GLU A 24 23.80 -18.64 -11.31
C GLU A 24 23.11 -17.62 -10.39
N ILE A 25 22.52 -16.57 -10.95
CA ILE A 25 21.84 -15.52 -10.19
C ILE A 25 20.55 -16.05 -9.56
N LEU A 26 19.80 -16.89 -10.28
CA LEU A 26 18.53 -17.46 -9.80
C LEU A 26 18.72 -18.73 -8.96
N PHE A 27 19.95 -19.23 -8.85
CA PHE A 27 20.26 -20.41 -8.06
C PHE A 27 20.37 -20.05 -6.57
N ILE A 28 19.22 -20.08 -5.89
CA ILE A 28 19.13 -19.86 -4.44
C ILE A 28 18.84 -21.20 -3.76
N ASN A 29 19.80 -21.68 -2.96
CA ASN A 29 19.78 -23.01 -2.34
C ASN A 29 18.50 -23.31 -1.54
N ASP A 30 17.96 -22.30 -0.85
CA ASP A 30 16.86 -22.50 0.11
C ASP A 30 15.46 -22.22 -0.49
N CYS A 31 15.37 -21.93 -1.80
CA CYS A 31 14.09 -21.64 -2.43
C CYS A 31 14.07 -22.03 -3.92
N SER A 32 13.70 -23.28 -4.19
CA SER A 32 13.57 -23.83 -5.54
C SER A 32 12.47 -23.16 -6.38
N GLY A 33 11.53 -22.44 -5.75
CA GLY A 33 10.45 -21.72 -6.41
C GLY A 33 10.92 -20.61 -7.35
N TYR A 34 12.10 -20.03 -7.10
CA TYR A 34 12.65 -18.94 -7.92
C TYR A 34 12.95 -19.34 -9.36
N GLN A 35 13.11 -20.63 -9.65
CA GLN A 35 13.27 -21.14 -11.02
C GLN A 35 12.07 -20.79 -11.91
N ARG A 36 10.88 -20.61 -11.35
CA ARG A 36 9.69 -20.17 -12.11
C ARG A 36 9.81 -18.74 -12.64
N LEU A 37 10.70 -17.93 -12.06
CA LEU A 37 10.92 -16.55 -12.49
C LEU A 37 11.88 -16.45 -13.68
N PHE A 38 12.50 -17.56 -14.09
CA PHE A 38 13.51 -17.56 -15.15
C PHE A 38 13.01 -16.90 -16.45
N SER A 39 11.77 -17.18 -16.84
CA SER A 39 11.16 -16.65 -18.06
C SER A 39 10.98 -15.12 -18.06
N MET A 40 10.87 -14.49 -16.89
CA MET A 40 10.71 -13.03 -16.76
C MET A 40 11.99 -12.35 -16.27
N ALA A 41 12.94 -13.12 -15.74
CA ALA A 41 14.13 -12.59 -15.11
C ALA A 41 15.07 -11.96 -16.12
N GLU A 42 15.17 -12.51 -17.33
CA GLU A 42 16.00 -11.94 -18.41
C GLU A 42 15.51 -10.52 -18.77
N ASP A 43 14.23 -10.36 -19.07
CA ASP A 43 13.62 -9.05 -19.36
C ASP A 43 13.83 -8.07 -18.21
N CYS A 44 13.68 -8.52 -16.96
CA CYS A 44 13.93 -7.69 -15.79
C CYS A 44 15.40 -7.26 -15.72
N MET A 45 16.34 -8.16 -16.00
CA MET A 45 17.78 -7.86 -15.96
C MET A 45 18.19 -6.90 -17.07
N GLU A 46 17.63 -6.98 -18.28
CA GLU A 46 17.97 -6.03 -19.35
C GLU A 46 17.66 -4.58 -18.94
N VAL A 47 16.61 -4.39 -18.12
CA VAL A 47 16.21 -3.09 -17.60
C VAL A 47 17.15 -2.56 -16.51
N VAL A 48 17.54 -3.40 -15.53
CA VAL A 48 18.25 -2.93 -14.31
C VAL A 48 19.73 -3.33 -14.24
N CYS A 49 20.21 -4.20 -15.12
CA CYS A 49 21.59 -4.69 -15.14
C CYS A 49 22.34 -4.20 -16.38
N GLU A 50 23.67 -4.12 -16.28
CA GLU A 50 24.56 -4.21 -17.43
C GLU A 50 24.59 -5.64 -17.95
N SER A 51 24.57 -5.80 -19.27
CA SER A 51 24.68 -7.10 -19.95
C SER A 51 25.96 -7.17 -20.77
N LYS A 52 26.64 -8.31 -20.73
CA LYS A 52 27.75 -8.66 -21.62
C LYS A 52 27.48 -10.00 -22.25
N GLU A 53 27.78 -10.12 -23.53
CA GLU A 53 27.65 -11.38 -24.26
C GLU A 53 29.04 -11.89 -24.62
N ILE A 54 29.31 -13.15 -24.27
CA ILE A 54 30.55 -13.85 -24.59
C ILE A 54 30.16 -15.18 -25.22
N GLY A 55 30.41 -15.32 -26.53
CA GLY A 55 29.90 -16.46 -27.30
C GLY A 55 28.37 -16.40 -27.39
N SER A 56 27.70 -17.49 -27.00
CA SER A 56 26.23 -17.60 -26.94
C SER A 56 25.65 -17.40 -25.54
N THR A 57 26.46 -16.91 -24.59
CA THR A 57 26.05 -16.77 -23.19
C THR A 57 26.04 -15.31 -22.75
N LYS A 58 24.91 -14.87 -22.19
CA LYS A 58 24.74 -13.55 -21.57
C LYS A 58 25.14 -13.58 -20.09
N PHE A 59 25.83 -12.54 -19.67
CA PHE A 59 26.21 -12.28 -18.29
C PHE A 59 25.65 -10.94 -17.85
N PHE A 60 25.17 -10.87 -16.62
CA PHE A 60 24.53 -9.69 -16.06
C PHE A 60 25.25 -9.23 -14.80
N ARG A 61 25.29 -7.92 -14.60
CA ARG A 61 25.73 -7.27 -13.36
C ARG A 61 24.76 -6.14 -13.03
N LEU A 62 24.24 -6.10 -11.81
CA LEU A 62 23.33 -5.03 -11.39
C LEU A 62 24.02 -3.66 -11.47
N ASP A 63 23.32 -2.67 -12.01
CA ASP A 63 23.83 -1.31 -12.19
C ASP A 63 22.98 -0.29 -11.40
N ASP A 64 23.63 0.47 -10.53
CA ASP A 64 22.95 1.39 -9.61
C ASP A 64 22.22 2.51 -10.37
N THR A 65 22.78 2.97 -11.49
CA THR A 65 22.20 4.03 -12.32
C THR A 65 20.93 3.56 -13.00
N LYS A 66 20.94 2.36 -13.58
CA LYS A 66 19.77 1.73 -14.20
C LYS A 66 18.69 1.41 -13.16
N VAL A 67 19.06 0.91 -11.99
CA VAL A 67 18.11 0.69 -10.89
C VAL A 67 17.45 2.00 -10.50
N LEU A 68 18.22 3.07 -10.31
CA LEU A 68 17.67 4.39 -9.98
C LEU A 68 16.70 4.87 -11.07
N ALA A 69 17.10 4.84 -12.35
CA ALA A 69 16.23 5.26 -13.46
C ALA A 69 14.91 4.47 -13.48
N TRP A 70 14.99 3.15 -13.26
CA TRP A 70 13.81 2.29 -13.15
C TRP A 70 12.92 2.66 -11.96
N LEU A 71 13.49 2.93 -10.78
CA LEU A 71 12.75 3.37 -9.60
C LEU A 71 12.05 4.72 -9.84
N LEU A 72 12.74 5.69 -10.45
CA LEU A 72 12.14 6.99 -10.80
C LEU A 72 10.96 6.82 -11.75
N TYR A 73 11.09 5.93 -12.74
CA TYR A 73 9.99 5.59 -13.64
C TYR A 73 8.80 5.00 -12.87
N LYS A 74 9.05 4.08 -11.93
CA LYS A 74 8.00 3.49 -11.08
C LYS A 74 7.28 4.54 -10.23
N VAL A 75 8.02 5.46 -9.61
CA VAL A 75 7.43 6.58 -8.85
C VAL A 75 6.57 7.47 -9.74
N SER A 76 7.08 7.85 -10.93
CA SER A 76 6.32 8.65 -11.89
C SER A 76 5.02 7.96 -12.32
N LYS A 77 5.09 6.65 -12.60
CA LYS A 77 3.92 5.87 -12.99
C LYS A 77 2.90 5.74 -11.85
N LEU A 78 3.38 5.56 -10.63
CA LEU A 78 2.53 5.48 -9.45
C LEU A 78 1.82 6.82 -9.19
N LYS A 79 2.53 7.94 -9.29
CA LYS A 79 1.95 9.30 -9.19
C LYS A 79 0.78 9.48 -10.16
N GLN A 80 0.99 9.14 -11.44
CA GLN A 80 -0.07 9.23 -12.46
C GLN A 80 -1.27 8.33 -12.13
N THR A 81 -1.01 7.14 -11.59
CA THR A 81 -2.05 6.16 -11.28
C THR A 81 -2.86 6.58 -10.06
N LEU A 82 -2.22 7.11 -9.02
CA LEU A 82 -2.88 7.62 -7.82
C LEU A 82 -3.82 8.79 -8.16
N SER A 83 -3.36 9.75 -8.97
CA SER A 83 -4.21 10.85 -9.43
C SER A 83 -5.39 10.40 -10.29
N ALA A 84 -5.30 9.24 -10.95
CA ALA A 84 -6.40 8.68 -11.75
C ALA A 84 -7.38 7.82 -10.93
N LEU A 85 -6.93 7.24 -9.80
CA LEU A 85 -7.74 6.36 -8.95
C LEU A 85 -8.68 7.13 -8.03
N ASP A 86 -8.26 8.29 -7.49
CA ASP A 86 -9.08 9.08 -6.59
C ASP A 86 -8.97 10.58 -6.90
N GLN A 87 -10.12 11.26 -6.97
CA GLN A 87 -10.18 12.71 -7.07
C GLN A 87 -9.53 13.41 -5.87
N ASN A 88 -9.47 12.75 -4.71
CA ASN A 88 -8.75 13.27 -3.54
C ASN A 88 -7.24 13.40 -3.79
N TYR A 89 -6.64 12.45 -4.54
CA TYR A 89 -5.23 12.57 -4.95
C TYR A 89 -5.04 13.65 -6.02
N ALA A 90 -6.03 13.87 -6.90
CA ALA A 90 -5.96 14.92 -7.91
C ALA A 90 -6.04 16.34 -7.31
N ALA A 91 -6.66 16.49 -6.14
CA ALA A 91 -6.76 17.78 -5.42
C ALA A 91 -5.57 18.04 -4.47
N ARG A 92 -4.66 17.08 -4.29
CA ARG A 92 -3.53 17.16 -3.36
C ARG A 92 -2.33 17.86 -4.01
N GLU A 93 -1.44 18.41 -3.19
CA GLU A 93 -0.18 18.97 -3.69
C GLU A 93 0.67 17.89 -4.35
N GLU A 94 1.39 18.24 -5.42
CA GLU A 94 2.27 17.31 -6.13
C GLU A 94 3.33 16.70 -5.20
N LYS A 95 3.83 17.49 -4.23
CA LYS A 95 4.80 17.05 -3.23
C LYS A 95 4.24 15.96 -2.33
N ASP A 96 3.02 16.11 -1.84
CA ASP A 96 2.36 15.09 -1.02
C ASP A 96 2.14 13.78 -1.79
N THR A 97 1.70 13.90 -3.04
CA THR A 97 1.48 12.71 -3.90
C THR A 97 2.79 11.99 -4.19
N LEU A 98 3.89 12.73 -4.31
CA LEU A 98 5.24 12.17 -4.43
C LEU A 98 5.65 11.43 -3.16
N VAL A 99 5.42 12.00 -1.97
CA VAL A 99 5.68 11.34 -0.69
C VAL A 99 4.91 10.04 -0.57
N ASP A 100 3.61 10.05 -0.91
CA ASP A 100 2.76 8.85 -0.88
C ASP A 100 3.29 7.79 -1.86
N ALA A 101 3.67 8.18 -3.09
CA ALA A 101 4.21 7.27 -4.08
C ALA A 101 5.55 6.63 -3.66
N VAL A 102 6.45 7.42 -3.07
CA VAL A 102 7.74 6.91 -2.54
C VAL A 102 7.49 5.98 -1.35
N SER A 103 6.52 6.29 -0.48
CA SER A 103 6.18 5.47 0.68
C SER A 103 5.64 4.09 0.26
N ILE A 104 4.68 4.07 -0.66
CA ILE A 104 4.13 2.82 -1.22
C ILE A 104 5.23 1.98 -1.89
N LEU A 105 6.12 2.61 -2.65
CA LEU A 105 7.23 1.88 -3.29
C LEU A 105 8.24 1.37 -2.26
N GLY A 106 8.47 2.13 -1.18
CA GLY A 106 9.37 1.79 -0.09
C GLY A 106 9.02 0.49 0.62
N GLU A 107 7.74 0.12 0.71
CA GLU A 107 7.29 -1.15 1.29
C GLU A 107 7.87 -2.39 0.58
N TYR A 108 8.28 -2.24 -0.69
CA TYR A 108 8.83 -3.33 -1.51
C TYR A 108 10.36 -3.28 -1.64
N LEU A 109 11.02 -2.27 -1.07
CA LEU A 109 12.45 -2.02 -1.22
C LEU A 109 13.20 -2.22 0.11
N LYS A 110 14.48 -2.58 0.01
CA LYS A 110 15.38 -2.50 1.16
C LYS A 110 15.64 -1.02 1.48
N ASP A 111 15.68 -0.67 2.77
CA ASP A 111 15.95 0.70 3.25
C ASP A 111 17.26 1.26 2.68
N ASP A 112 18.32 0.45 2.72
CA ASP A 112 19.64 0.73 2.15
C ASP A 112 19.99 -0.35 1.10
N PRO A 113 20.49 0.01 -0.11
CA PRO A 113 20.72 1.37 -0.60
C PRO A 113 19.51 2.03 -1.26
N TRP A 114 18.47 1.28 -1.61
CA TRP A 114 17.51 1.71 -2.63
C TRP A 114 16.54 2.78 -2.18
N LEU A 115 15.88 2.60 -1.03
CA LEU A 115 14.93 3.60 -0.54
C LEU A 115 15.65 4.89 -0.17
N LYS A 116 16.80 4.79 0.52
CA LYS A 116 17.65 5.94 0.85
C LYS A 116 18.07 6.72 -0.39
N LEU A 117 18.52 6.03 -1.43
CA LEU A 117 18.94 6.65 -2.70
C LEU A 117 17.76 7.34 -3.40
N LEU A 118 16.57 6.74 -3.36
CA LEU A 118 15.35 7.32 -3.90
C LEU A 118 14.93 8.60 -3.13
N CYS A 119 14.92 8.55 -1.79
CA CYS A 119 14.60 9.69 -0.94
C CYS A 119 15.58 10.85 -1.16
N ASN A 120 16.88 10.55 -1.24
CA ASN A 120 17.92 11.54 -1.54
C ASN A 120 17.69 12.22 -2.89
N HIS A 121 17.33 11.46 -3.92
CA HIS A 121 17.05 11.99 -5.25
C HIS A 121 15.88 12.99 -5.22
N PHE A 122 14.80 12.68 -4.49
CA PHE A 122 13.64 13.56 -4.36
C PHE A 122 13.75 14.61 -3.26
N LYS A 123 14.86 14.64 -2.51
CA LYS A 123 15.08 15.52 -1.35
C LYS A 123 13.95 15.39 -0.32
N LEU A 124 13.51 14.15 -0.08
CA LEU A 124 12.52 13.83 0.94
C LEU A 124 13.23 13.55 2.26
N ASP A 125 12.78 14.18 3.33
CA ASP A 125 13.25 13.84 4.67
C ASP A 125 12.78 12.43 4.99
N SER A 126 13.74 11.50 5.15
CA SER A 126 13.52 10.06 5.39
C SER A 126 12.53 9.71 6.52
N LEU A 127 12.16 10.70 7.34
CA LEU A 127 11.22 10.61 8.46
C LEU A 127 9.74 10.64 8.03
N GLU A 128 9.38 11.27 6.91
CA GLU A 128 7.96 11.45 6.53
C GLU A 128 7.37 10.22 5.79
N ALA A 129 8.22 9.38 5.20
CA ALA A 129 7.78 8.23 4.41
C ALA A 129 7.28 7.04 5.26
N LYS A 130 7.70 6.95 6.54
CA LYS A 130 7.33 5.84 7.43
C LYS A 130 6.22 6.21 8.44
N THR A 131 6.09 7.49 8.76
CA THR A 131 5.23 7.95 9.87
C THR A 131 3.74 7.85 9.55
N LYS A 132 3.33 7.74 8.28
CA LYS A 132 1.91 7.52 7.91
C LYS A 132 1.47 6.04 7.84
N ALA A 133 2.38 5.08 8.00
CA ALA A 133 2.06 3.64 7.98
C ALA A 133 1.81 3.04 9.38
N SER A 134 2.10 3.79 10.45
CA SER A 134 2.03 3.31 11.84
C SER A 134 0.69 3.55 12.55
N ASP A 135 -0.28 4.22 11.91
CA ASP A 135 -1.58 4.56 12.53
C ASP A 135 -2.68 3.52 12.23
N PHE A 136 -2.31 2.31 11.80
CA PHE A 136 -3.23 1.17 11.91
C PHE A 136 -3.08 0.55 13.29
N GLU A 137 -3.92 1.05 14.19
CA GLU A 137 -4.26 0.48 15.49
C GLU A 137 -4.44 -1.05 15.36
N ILE A 138 -3.48 -1.81 15.90
CA ILE A 138 -3.54 -3.26 16.00
C ILE A 138 -4.71 -3.58 16.93
N CYS A 139 -5.85 -4.01 16.36
CA CYS A 139 -6.88 -4.68 17.15
C CYS A 139 -6.26 -5.94 17.77
N PRO A 140 -6.32 -6.14 19.09
CA PRO A 140 -5.89 -7.39 19.70
C PRO A 140 -6.84 -8.50 19.24
N THR A 141 -6.32 -9.45 18.45
CA THR A 141 -7.02 -10.69 18.13
C THR A 141 -7.08 -11.53 19.39
N ASP A 142 -8.26 -11.57 20.00
CA ASP A 142 -8.56 -12.46 21.13
C ASP A 142 -8.50 -13.92 20.65
N ILE A 143 -7.63 -14.69 21.27
CA ILE A 143 -7.46 -16.12 21.03
C ILE A 143 -8.63 -16.85 21.71
N GLY A 144 -9.54 -17.40 20.91
CA GLY A 144 -10.63 -18.24 21.38
C GLY A 144 -10.99 -19.33 20.36
N HIS A 145 -10.30 -20.46 20.44
CA HIS A 145 -10.72 -21.69 19.77
C HIS A 145 -12.09 -22.14 20.28
N SER A 146 -13.06 -22.39 19.39
CA SER A 146 -13.86 -23.62 19.41
C SER A 146 -14.72 -23.77 18.15
N VAL A 147 -14.59 -24.95 17.55
CA VAL A 147 -15.42 -25.53 16.49
C VAL A 147 -16.90 -25.57 16.92
N GLY A 148 -17.83 -25.35 15.99
CA GLY A 148 -19.25 -25.61 16.23
C GLY A 148 -20.16 -25.21 15.05
N SER A 149 -20.77 -26.21 14.44
CA SER A 149 -21.60 -26.15 13.24
C SER A 149 -23.07 -25.80 13.52
N SER A 150 -23.72 -25.22 12.50
CA SER A 150 -25.12 -25.43 12.10
C SER A 150 -26.29 -24.69 12.78
N ASN A 151 -27.13 -24.18 11.87
CA ASN A 151 -28.60 -24.20 11.81
C ASN A 151 -29.46 -23.07 12.39
N PHE A 152 -30.19 -22.49 11.43
CA PHE A 152 -31.50 -21.85 11.48
C PHE A 152 -32.53 -22.58 12.36
N SER A 153 -33.31 -21.80 13.12
CA SER A 153 -34.78 -21.86 13.34
C SER A 153 -35.09 -21.27 14.74
N GLN A 154 -35.82 -20.16 14.80
CA GLN A 154 -37.27 -20.05 15.01
C GLN A 154 -37.70 -20.05 16.49
N GLY A 155 -38.43 -19.01 16.90
CA GLY A 155 -39.12 -18.92 18.19
C GLY A 155 -39.57 -17.49 18.49
N LYS A 156 -40.69 -17.00 17.94
CA LYS A 156 -42.06 -17.02 18.49
C LYS A 156 -42.25 -16.31 19.85
N ASN A 157 -43.11 -15.29 19.79
CA ASN A 157 -44.18 -14.91 20.74
C ASN A 157 -43.84 -14.00 21.93
N THR A 158 -44.55 -12.85 21.99
CA THR A 158 -45.45 -12.36 23.07
C THR A 158 -45.93 -10.96 22.67
N SER A 159 -47.12 -10.78 22.09
CA SER A 159 -48.44 -10.53 22.72
C SER A 159 -48.62 -9.18 23.46
N GLU A 160 -49.43 -8.30 22.84
CA GLU A 160 -50.55 -7.52 23.44
C GLU A 160 -50.23 -6.38 24.45
N LYS A 161 -50.91 -5.22 24.57
CA LYS A 161 -52.18 -4.63 24.09
C LYS A 161 -52.22 -3.13 24.53
N LYS A 162 -52.87 -2.25 23.73
CA LYS A 162 -53.80 -1.11 24.09
C LYS A 162 -53.33 0.01 25.07
N ALA A 163 -53.72 1.29 25.06
CA ALA A 163 -54.74 2.10 24.36
C ALA A 163 -54.42 3.62 24.47
N GLU A 164 -54.94 4.38 23.49
CA GLU A 164 -55.64 5.69 23.52
C GLU A 164 -55.17 6.95 24.30
N ARG A 165 -54.95 8.01 23.48
CA ARG A 165 -55.51 9.39 23.48
C ARG A 165 -55.31 10.36 24.66
N ASN A 166 -54.68 11.51 24.36
CA ASN A 166 -55.16 12.89 24.62
C ASN A 166 -54.27 13.90 23.82
N VAL A 167 -54.74 14.52 22.74
CA VAL A 167 -55.36 15.87 22.60
C VAL A 167 -54.41 17.07 22.86
N LYS A 168 -54.05 17.71 21.72
CA LYS A 168 -53.80 19.15 21.42
C LYS A 168 -52.62 19.90 22.08
N GLN A 169 -51.72 20.43 21.23
CA GLN A 169 -51.68 21.87 20.90
C GLN A 169 -50.80 22.15 19.65
N ALA A 170 -51.33 22.97 18.75
CA ALA A 170 -50.66 23.44 17.55
C ALA A 170 -49.67 24.58 17.85
N LYS A 171 -48.54 24.63 17.14
CA LYS A 171 -47.82 25.87 16.82
C LYS A 171 -46.77 25.64 15.71
N LYS A 172 -47.04 26.29 14.58
CA LYS A 172 -46.14 26.76 13.50
C LYS A 172 -45.15 25.75 12.90
N ALA A 173 -45.43 25.35 11.65
CA ALA A 173 -44.43 24.83 10.74
C ALA A 173 -43.34 25.89 10.52
N MET A 174 -42.10 25.53 10.82
CA MET A 174 -40.91 26.31 10.48
C MET A 174 -40.15 25.49 9.43
N VAL A 175 -39.95 26.11 8.27
CA VAL A 175 -39.28 25.53 7.11
C VAL A 175 -37.89 25.00 7.51
N GLU A 176 -37.63 23.75 7.13
CA GLU A 176 -36.40 23.03 7.44
C GLU A 176 -35.32 23.40 6.42
N THR A 177 -34.46 24.35 6.78
CA THR A 177 -33.24 24.62 6.01
C THR A 177 -32.15 23.65 6.49
N GLU A 178 -31.60 22.83 5.59
CA GLU A 178 -30.49 21.92 5.89
C GLU A 178 -29.23 22.69 6.33
N SER A 179 -28.98 22.75 7.64
CA SER A 179 -27.74 23.30 8.19
C SER A 179 -26.64 22.24 8.20
N ARG A 180 -25.48 22.55 7.59
CA ARG A 180 -24.29 21.68 7.53
C ARG A 180 -23.43 21.73 8.81
N ASN A 181 -23.99 22.15 9.95
CA ASN A 181 -23.25 22.28 11.20
C ASN A 181 -23.48 21.07 12.11
N ILE A 182 -22.42 20.30 12.35
CA ILE A 182 -22.49 19.04 13.11
C ILE A 182 -22.98 19.24 14.55
N LYS A 183 -22.69 20.41 15.16
CA LYS A 183 -23.14 20.73 16.51
C LYS A 183 -24.66 20.84 16.59
N GLU A 184 -25.30 21.37 15.55
CA GLU A 184 -26.76 21.48 15.49
C GLU A 184 -27.45 20.12 15.26
N MET A 185 -26.79 19.19 14.54
CA MET A 185 -27.31 17.83 14.33
C MET A 185 -27.49 17.07 15.64
N PHE A 186 -26.52 17.16 16.56
CA PHE A 186 -26.59 16.47 17.86
C PHE A 186 -27.67 17.05 18.78
N THR A 187 -27.81 18.38 18.81
CA THR A 187 -28.88 19.01 19.62
C THR A 187 -30.26 18.63 19.11
N ARG A 188 -30.43 18.49 17.79
CA ARG A 188 -31.68 18.03 17.17
C ARG A 188 -31.97 16.56 17.49
N ALA A 189 -30.96 15.69 17.42
CA ALA A 189 -31.12 14.27 17.76
C ALA A 189 -31.57 14.09 19.22
N SER A 190 -31.03 14.90 20.14
CA SER A 190 -31.41 14.86 21.56
C SER A 190 -32.85 15.34 21.81
N ARG A 191 -33.33 16.34 21.04
CA ARG A 191 -34.72 16.84 21.16
C ARG A 191 -35.78 15.88 20.62
N ARG A 192 -35.43 14.89 19.79
CA ARG A 192 -36.39 13.90 19.26
C ARG A 192 -36.73 12.77 20.24
N ARG A 193 -36.17 12.75 21.45
CA ARG A 193 -36.35 11.65 22.42
C ARG A 193 -37.47 11.86 23.47
N ASN A 194 -38.28 12.91 23.36
CA ASN A 194 -39.47 13.08 24.21
C ASN A 194 -40.75 13.15 23.38
#